data_AF-A0A7H0H9E7-F1
#
_entry.id   AF-A0A7H0H9E7-F1
#
_cell.length_a   1.000
_cell.length_b   1.000
_cell.length_c   1.000
_cell.angle_alpha   90.00
_cell.angle_beta   90.00
_cell.angle_gamma   90.00
#
_symmetry.space_group_name_H-M   'P 1'
#
loop_
_entity.id
_entity.type
_entity.pdbx_description
1 polymer ?
#
loop_
_entity_poly.entity_id
_entity_poly.type
_entity_poly.pdbx_seq_one_letter_code
_entity_poly.pdbx_strand_id
1 'polypeptide(L)'
;MHHRTAATLVAAALLLSGCGAQDSPGGWTVASALAQLPAGTTADDYVITMADLAAALEQAGAEQGDSAEAVAGWLPALTRGEAASPEGAAVLIPVPDDVARLHPADFATITGFHLGQATSFAHIGAPPSSFTVFDGLGDGALAGSLIPLDGGIYTDIDGEDGVPDFTAEDALSQVRRPTRFAEDGGAVAMSSQTPTLREWLDGAGTLADDEALADVAGALDRVGVVSALLTAPRTAAASPGMPETAFDTIGLGWSAGKVYVVYRFAAAPDAGQLEALWRDTTLLTGATVSEFVLVDGVAVDGNVATVTLSPAEGRSVGAPLNFLMSGEPLLTSP
;
A
#
# COMPACT_ATOMS: atom_id res chain seq x y z
N MET A 1 16.61 57.53 -9.46
CA MET A 1 17.26 57.02 -8.24
C MET A 1 16.52 55.76 -7.84
N HIS A 2 17.21 54.61 -7.92
CA HIS A 2 16.62 53.28 -7.89
C HIS A 2 16.21 52.86 -6.47
N HIS A 3 14.93 52.52 -6.28
CA HIS A 3 14.50 51.71 -5.14
C HIS A 3 14.88 50.25 -5.39
N ARG A 4 15.79 49.74 -4.56
CA ARG A 4 16.09 48.32 -4.44
C ARG A 4 15.03 47.68 -3.53
N THR A 5 14.19 46.83 -4.09
CA THR A 5 13.30 45.96 -3.32
C THR A 5 14.05 44.67 -3.05
N ALA A 6 14.47 44.46 -1.80
CA ALA A 6 15.05 43.21 -1.35
C ALA A 6 13.91 42.21 -1.08
N ALA A 7 13.88 41.10 -1.83
CA ALA A 7 13.04 39.96 -1.51
C ALA A 7 13.77 39.12 -0.46
N THR A 8 13.25 39.13 0.77
CA THR A 8 13.74 38.29 1.87
C THR A 8 13.15 36.90 1.68
N LEU A 9 13.96 35.97 1.19
CA LEU A 9 13.64 34.54 1.18
C LEU A 9 13.76 34.03 2.63
N VAL A 10 12.62 33.81 3.30
CA VAL A 10 12.59 33.13 4.60
C VAL A 10 12.57 31.63 4.33
N ALA A 11 13.75 31.04 4.19
CA ALA A 11 13.92 29.60 4.29
C ALA A 11 13.78 29.21 5.77
N ALA A 12 12.54 28.97 6.20
CA ALA A 12 12.27 28.34 7.49
C ALA A 12 12.62 26.85 7.37
N ALA A 13 13.92 26.55 7.43
CA ALA A 13 14.41 25.21 7.72
C ALA A 13 14.09 24.90 9.20
N LEU A 14 12.88 24.39 9.44
CA LEU A 14 12.56 23.71 10.69
C LEU A 14 13.32 22.39 10.69
N LEU A 15 14.60 22.46 11.07
CA LEU A 15 15.37 21.33 11.57
C LEU A 15 14.78 20.93 12.92
N LEU A 16 13.65 20.20 12.88
CA LEU A 16 13.28 19.32 13.99
C LEU A 16 14.32 18.20 14.00
N SER A 17 15.44 18.48 14.66
CA SER A 17 16.37 17.45 15.13
C SER A 17 15.69 16.68 16.26
N GLY A 18 14.67 15.91 15.92
CA GLY A 18 14.14 14.85 16.75
C GLY A 18 15.16 13.72 16.79
N CYS A 19 16.14 13.83 17.68
CA CYS A 19 16.96 12.70 18.12
C CYS A 19 16.01 11.65 18.71
N GLY A 20 15.67 10.61 17.95
CA GLY A 20 14.84 9.52 18.48
C GLY A 20 14.15 8.64 17.44
N ALA A 21 14.68 8.47 16.24
CA ALA A 21 14.38 7.29 15.43
C ALA A 21 15.70 6.53 15.31
N GLN A 22 15.88 5.53 16.18
CA GLN A 22 16.94 4.56 16.02
C GLN A 22 16.70 3.87 14.68
N ASP A 23 17.68 3.98 13.77
CA ASP A 23 17.86 3.04 12.68
C ASP A 23 17.90 1.63 13.28
N SER A 24 16.77 0.93 13.31
CA SER A 24 16.75 -0.51 13.50
C SER A 24 17.30 -1.09 12.20
N PRO A 25 18.52 -1.67 12.19
CA PRO A 25 19.05 -2.29 11.00
C PRO A 25 18.17 -3.52 10.69
N GLY A 26 17.28 -3.39 9.72
CA GLY A 26 16.29 -4.42 9.34
C GLY A 26 14.82 -4.05 9.54
N GLY A 27 14.47 -2.78 9.75
CA GLY A 27 13.07 -2.34 9.84
C GLY A 27 12.32 -2.41 8.49
N TRP A 28 10.99 -2.53 8.56
CA TRP A 28 10.12 -2.45 7.38
C TRP A 28 10.22 -1.08 6.71
N THR A 29 10.21 -1.09 5.38
CA THR A 29 10.12 0.07 4.49
C THR A 29 9.26 -0.30 3.28
N VAL A 30 8.72 0.69 2.59
CA VAL A 30 8.04 0.51 1.31
C VAL A 30 9.00 -0.12 0.29
N ALA A 31 10.26 0.34 0.26
CA ALA A 31 11.29 -0.24 -0.61
C ALA A 31 11.58 -1.72 -0.30
N SER A 32 11.71 -2.10 0.98
CA SER A 32 11.93 -3.51 1.35
C SER A 32 10.71 -4.39 1.07
N ALA A 33 9.49 -3.85 1.16
CA ALA A 33 8.27 -4.55 0.78
C ALA A 33 8.21 -4.79 -0.74
N LEU A 34 8.63 -3.83 -1.57
CA LEU A 34 8.76 -4.03 -3.03
C LEU A 34 9.80 -5.09 -3.38
N ALA A 35 10.86 -5.23 -2.58
CA ALA A 35 11.86 -6.28 -2.78
C ALA A 35 11.33 -7.70 -2.51
N GLN A 36 10.14 -7.84 -1.92
CA GLN A 36 9.48 -9.14 -1.75
C GLN A 36 8.64 -9.53 -2.98
N LEU A 37 8.39 -8.61 -3.90
CA LEU A 37 7.49 -8.81 -5.03
C LEU A 37 8.31 -9.10 -6.30
N PRO A 38 8.08 -10.23 -7.00
CA PRO A 38 8.83 -10.57 -8.21
C PRO A 38 8.59 -9.56 -9.34
N ALA A 39 9.63 -9.25 -10.12
CA ALA A 39 9.54 -8.29 -11.22
C ALA A 39 8.56 -8.72 -12.32
N GLY A 40 8.39 -10.03 -12.55
CA GLY A 40 7.45 -10.57 -13.53
C GLY A 40 5.97 -10.36 -13.20
N THR A 41 5.63 -9.75 -12.06
CA THR A 41 4.24 -9.54 -11.62
C THR A 41 3.61 -8.23 -12.11
N THR A 42 4.38 -7.27 -12.62
CA THR A 42 3.82 -6.01 -13.11
C THR A 42 3.11 -6.18 -14.45
N ALA A 43 1.83 -5.83 -14.46
CA ALA A 43 1.09 -5.49 -15.67
C ALA A 43 1.08 -3.96 -15.87
N ASP A 44 0.59 -3.48 -17.03
CA ASP A 44 0.38 -2.04 -17.26
C ASP A 44 -0.56 -1.42 -16.20
N ASP A 45 -1.53 -2.20 -15.73
CA ASP A 45 -2.46 -1.84 -14.65
C ASP A 45 -2.15 -2.66 -13.38
N TYR A 46 -1.40 -2.08 -12.44
CA TYR A 46 -1.09 -2.70 -11.16
C TYR A 46 -1.65 -1.90 -9.98
N VAL A 47 -2.01 -2.61 -8.92
CA VAL A 47 -2.22 -2.03 -7.59
C VAL A 47 -1.38 -2.83 -6.61
N ILE A 48 -0.41 -2.16 -6.00
CA ILE A 48 0.46 -2.73 -4.99
C ILE A 48 0.01 -2.20 -3.64
N THR A 49 -0.20 -3.06 -2.66
CA THR A 49 -0.55 -2.66 -1.29
C THR A 49 0.41 -3.31 -0.30
N MET A 50 0.73 -2.61 0.78
CA MET A 50 1.71 -3.09 1.76
C MET A 50 1.49 -2.41 3.11
N ALA A 51 1.89 -3.08 4.18
CA ALA A 51 1.90 -2.49 5.51
C ALA A 51 2.89 -3.18 6.45
N ASP A 52 3.47 -2.38 7.34
CA ASP A 52 4.01 -2.81 8.63
C ASP A 52 2.83 -2.95 9.59
N LEU A 53 2.39 -4.20 9.82
CA LEU A 53 1.25 -4.48 10.67
C LEU A 53 1.55 -4.08 12.11
N ALA A 54 2.76 -4.37 12.61
CA ALA A 54 3.13 -4.06 13.98
C ALA A 54 3.11 -2.54 14.23
N ALA A 55 3.73 -1.75 13.36
CA ALA A 55 3.74 -0.30 13.49
C ALA A 55 2.36 0.32 13.29
N ALA A 56 1.57 -0.19 12.34
CA ALA A 56 0.21 0.30 12.11
C ALA A 56 -0.71 0.02 13.31
N LEU A 57 -0.58 -1.14 13.95
CA LEU A 57 -1.34 -1.50 15.15
C LEU A 57 -0.92 -0.66 16.36
N GLU A 58 0.38 -0.44 16.56
CA GLU A 58 0.89 0.45 17.59
C GLU A 58 0.30 1.85 17.43
N GLN A 59 0.36 2.41 16.22
CA GLN A 59 -0.21 3.74 15.93
C GLN A 59 -1.73 3.77 16.13
N ALA A 60 -2.44 2.72 15.76
CA ALA A 60 -3.89 2.61 15.95
C ALA A 60 -4.30 2.35 17.41
N GLY A 61 -3.33 2.09 18.31
CA GLY A 61 -3.57 1.75 19.70
C GLY A 61 -4.20 0.37 19.88
N ALA A 62 -3.92 -0.57 18.96
CA ALA A 62 -4.35 -1.96 19.02
C ALA A 62 -3.18 -2.87 19.43
N GLU A 63 -3.55 -3.99 20.07
CA GLU A 63 -2.64 -5.12 20.24
C GLU A 63 -2.76 -6.05 19.03
N GLN A 64 -1.62 -6.51 18.51
CA GLN A 64 -1.56 -7.35 17.32
C GLN A 64 -2.34 -8.67 17.49
N GLY A 65 -2.03 -9.40 18.57
CA GLY A 65 -2.62 -10.69 18.92
C GLY A 65 -2.43 -11.78 17.85
N ASP A 66 -2.30 -13.03 18.29
CA ASP A 66 -2.00 -14.18 17.43
C ASP A 66 -3.24 -15.07 17.16
N SER A 67 -4.44 -14.52 17.32
CA SER A 67 -5.70 -15.25 17.16
C SER A 67 -6.63 -14.59 16.14
N ALA A 68 -7.53 -15.40 15.57
CA ALA A 68 -8.58 -14.91 14.67
C ALA A 68 -9.48 -13.85 15.35
N GLU A 69 -9.73 -13.99 16.66
CA GLU A 69 -10.51 -13.02 17.43
C GLU A 69 -9.77 -11.69 17.57
N ALA A 70 -8.46 -11.71 17.81
CA ALA A 70 -7.65 -10.50 17.86
C ALA A 70 -7.68 -9.77 16.51
N VAL A 71 -7.42 -10.50 15.41
CA VAL A 71 -7.49 -9.94 14.04
C VAL A 71 -8.88 -9.36 13.75
N ALA A 72 -9.95 -10.07 14.09
CA ALA A 72 -11.32 -9.58 13.92
C ALA A 72 -11.61 -8.31 14.74
N GLY A 73 -10.90 -8.11 15.86
CA GLY A 73 -11.02 -6.94 16.72
C GLY A 73 -10.47 -5.66 16.11
N TRP A 74 -9.32 -5.71 15.43
CA TRP A 74 -8.65 -4.52 14.89
C TRP A 74 -8.83 -4.33 13.37
N LEU A 75 -8.87 -5.41 12.58
CA LEU A 75 -8.85 -5.32 11.12
C LEU A 75 -9.97 -4.45 10.52
N PRO A 76 -11.23 -4.51 10.98
CA PRO A 76 -12.28 -3.65 10.46
C PRO A 76 -12.00 -2.15 10.67
N ALA A 77 -11.37 -1.76 11.79
CA ALA A 77 -11.08 -0.35 12.06
C ALA A 77 -9.96 0.15 11.13
N LEU A 78 -8.86 -0.59 11.04
CA LEU A 78 -7.72 -0.20 10.20
C LEU A 78 -8.04 -0.24 8.70
N THR A 79 -8.94 -1.12 8.24
CA THR A 79 -9.39 -1.10 6.83
C THR A 79 -10.32 0.06 6.48
N ARG A 80 -10.91 0.73 7.48
CA ARG A 80 -11.71 1.96 7.31
C ARG A 80 -10.94 3.26 7.54
N GLY A 81 -9.67 3.16 7.95
CA GLY A 81 -8.88 4.33 8.31
C GLY A 81 -9.34 4.92 9.65
N GLU A 82 -9.70 4.06 10.60
CA GLU A 82 -10.12 4.46 11.95
C GLU A 82 -9.03 4.10 12.97
N ALA A 83 -9.00 4.77 14.11
CA ALA A 83 -8.21 4.32 15.25
C ALA A 83 -8.89 3.07 15.86
N ALA A 84 -8.09 2.14 16.38
CA ALA A 84 -8.61 0.95 17.06
C ALA A 84 -8.89 1.22 18.55
N SER A 85 -8.31 2.28 19.13
CA SER A 85 -8.60 2.75 20.47
C SER A 85 -8.75 4.28 20.53
N PRO A 86 -9.34 4.84 21.60
CA PRO A 86 -9.48 6.30 21.78
C PRO A 86 -8.16 7.07 21.82
N GLU A 87 -7.07 6.43 22.28
CA GLU A 87 -5.73 6.99 22.35
C GLU A 87 -4.94 6.83 21.04
N GLY A 88 -5.41 5.97 20.13
CA GLY A 88 -4.79 5.69 18.85
C GLY A 88 -5.03 6.77 17.79
N ALA A 89 -4.16 6.76 16.77
CA ALA A 89 -4.32 7.55 15.56
C ALA A 89 -5.07 6.75 14.48
N ALA A 90 -5.77 7.47 13.60
CA ALA A 90 -6.37 6.86 12.41
C ALA A 90 -5.27 6.38 11.45
N VAL A 91 -5.32 5.09 11.08
CA VAL A 91 -4.40 4.47 10.11
C VAL A 91 -5.22 3.62 9.15
N LEU A 92 -4.96 3.74 7.85
CA LEU A 92 -5.58 2.88 6.84
C LEU A 92 -4.62 1.76 6.47
N ILE A 93 -5.06 0.50 6.50
CA ILE A 93 -4.33 -0.63 5.91
C ILE A 93 -5.09 -1.13 4.69
N PRO A 94 -4.56 -0.94 3.47
CA PRO A 94 -5.14 -1.51 2.25
C PRO A 94 -4.83 -3.01 2.17
N VAL A 95 -5.71 -3.84 2.75
CA VAL A 95 -5.53 -5.30 2.74
C VAL A 95 -5.87 -5.91 1.37
N PRO A 96 -5.21 -7.03 1.00
CA PRO A 96 -5.54 -7.78 -0.21
C PRO A 96 -7.00 -8.26 -0.19
N ASP A 97 -7.64 -8.31 -1.35
CA ASP A 97 -9.06 -8.70 -1.49
C ASP A 97 -9.35 -10.09 -0.89
N ASP A 98 -8.44 -11.06 -1.07
CA ASP A 98 -8.60 -12.41 -0.55
C ASP A 98 -8.58 -12.44 0.99
N VAL A 99 -7.81 -11.53 1.62
CA VAL A 99 -7.78 -11.36 3.08
C VAL A 99 -9.00 -10.61 3.57
N ALA A 100 -9.40 -9.54 2.87
CA ALA A 100 -10.50 -8.66 3.25
C ALA A 100 -11.85 -9.39 3.30
N ARG A 101 -12.03 -10.40 2.45
CA ARG A 101 -13.32 -11.04 2.21
C ARG A 101 -13.53 -12.33 3.01
N LEU A 102 -12.47 -12.92 3.53
CA LEU A 102 -12.54 -14.15 4.32
C LEU A 102 -12.71 -13.83 5.80
N HIS A 103 -13.43 -14.71 6.51
CA HIS A 103 -13.43 -14.64 7.96
C HIS A 103 -12.03 -15.01 8.48
N PRO A 104 -11.46 -14.29 9.48
CA PRO A 104 -10.09 -14.55 9.94
C PRO A 104 -9.82 -15.98 10.42
N ALA A 105 -10.84 -16.67 10.92
CA ALA A 105 -10.73 -18.07 11.32
C ALA A 105 -10.65 -19.03 10.12
N ASP A 106 -11.36 -18.73 9.03
CA ASP A 106 -11.35 -19.54 7.81
C ASP A 106 -10.01 -19.38 7.10
N PHE A 107 -9.51 -18.14 7.01
CA PHE A 107 -8.18 -17.85 6.49
C PHE A 107 -7.12 -18.70 7.22
N ALA A 108 -7.08 -18.66 8.55
CA ALA A 108 -6.10 -19.41 9.32
C ALA A 108 -6.27 -20.93 9.25
N THR A 109 -7.51 -21.41 9.10
CA THR A 109 -7.78 -22.85 8.90
C THR A 109 -7.18 -23.33 7.57
N ILE A 110 -7.28 -22.52 6.51
CA ILE A 110 -6.77 -22.86 5.18
C ILE A 110 -5.26 -22.69 5.11
N THR A 111 -4.73 -21.54 5.54
CA THR A 111 -3.32 -21.18 5.35
C THR A 111 -2.40 -21.74 6.41
N GLY A 112 -2.90 -21.97 7.63
CA GLY A 112 -2.12 -22.40 8.80
C GLY A 112 -1.68 -21.25 9.71
N PHE A 113 -1.92 -20.00 9.32
CA PHE A 113 -1.51 -18.83 10.09
C PHE A 113 -2.58 -17.74 10.13
N HIS A 114 -2.54 -16.91 11.17
CA HIS A 114 -3.36 -15.71 11.31
C HIS A 114 -2.62 -14.49 10.78
N LEU A 115 -3.34 -13.53 10.19
CA LEU A 115 -2.75 -12.25 9.79
C LEU A 115 -2.04 -11.55 10.96
N GLY A 116 -2.55 -11.68 12.17
CA GLY A 116 -1.93 -11.14 13.39
C GLY A 116 -0.58 -11.78 13.74
N GLN A 117 -0.19 -12.91 13.16
CA GLN A 117 1.17 -13.45 13.34
C GLN A 117 2.19 -12.78 12.41
N ALA A 118 1.75 -12.24 11.27
CA ALA A 118 2.64 -11.57 10.34
C ALA A 118 3.06 -10.20 10.88
N THR A 119 4.33 -9.82 10.69
CA THR A 119 4.81 -8.47 11.03
C THR A 119 4.50 -7.47 9.92
N SER A 120 4.49 -7.94 8.67
CA SER A 120 4.22 -7.11 7.51
C SER A 120 3.64 -7.92 6.36
N PHE A 121 3.11 -7.22 5.36
CA PHE A 121 2.78 -7.84 4.09
C PHE A 121 3.10 -6.91 2.91
N ALA A 122 3.29 -7.53 1.75
CA ALA A 122 3.34 -6.87 0.45
C ALA A 122 2.44 -7.65 -0.53
N HIS A 123 1.65 -6.94 -1.32
CA HIS A 123 0.70 -7.52 -2.26
C HIS A 123 0.73 -6.76 -3.56
N ILE A 124 0.62 -7.48 -4.66
CA ILE A 124 0.32 -6.93 -5.99
C ILE A 124 -0.91 -7.62 -6.56
N GLY A 125 -1.91 -6.82 -6.91
CA GLY A 125 -3.09 -7.22 -7.63
C GLY A 125 -3.05 -6.69 -9.06
N ALA A 126 -3.08 -7.59 -10.04
CA ALA A 126 -3.14 -7.28 -11.47
C ALA A 126 -4.00 -8.36 -12.17
N PRO A 127 -5.34 -8.20 -12.21
CA PRO A 127 -6.23 -9.23 -12.74
C PRO A 127 -5.77 -9.76 -14.11
N PRO A 128 -5.74 -11.08 -14.33
CA PRO A 128 -6.30 -12.14 -13.47
C PRO A 128 -5.37 -12.64 -12.35
N SER A 129 -4.19 -12.03 -12.19
CA SER A 129 -3.12 -12.49 -11.30
C SER A 129 -3.09 -11.72 -9.98
N SER A 130 -2.62 -12.40 -8.94
CA SER A 130 -2.29 -11.79 -7.67
C SER A 130 -1.07 -12.50 -7.06
N PHE A 131 -0.30 -11.73 -6.29
CA PHE A 131 0.82 -12.24 -5.52
C PHE A 131 0.88 -11.50 -4.18
N THR A 132 1.03 -12.22 -3.09
CA THR A 132 1.10 -11.67 -1.73
C THR A 132 2.21 -12.35 -0.96
N VAL A 133 2.99 -11.60 -0.20
CA VAL A 133 3.98 -12.10 0.76
C VAL A 133 3.59 -11.60 2.14
N PHE A 134 3.55 -12.51 3.11
CA PHE A 134 3.43 -12.23 4.53
C PHE A 134 4.77 -12.55 5.19
N ASP A 135 5.34 -11.58 5.91
CA ASP A 135 6.63 -11.73 6.57
C ASP A 135 6.48 -11.88 8.09
N GLY A 136 7.50 -12.42 8.75
CA GLY A 136 7.56 -12.55 10.20
C GLY A 136 6.78 -13.75 10.77
N LEU A 137 6.39 -14.71 9.93
CA LEU A 137 5.64 -15.90 10.34
C LEU A 137 6.54 -17.00 10.92
N GLY A 138 7.80 -17.06 10.51
CA GLY A 138 8.74 -18.12 10.87
C GLY A 138 8.54 -19.40 10.03
N ASP A 139 9.41 -20.38 10.25
CA ASP A 139 9.40 -21.63 9.48
C ASP A 139 8.22 -22.54 9.87
N GLY A 140 7.59 -23.20 8.88
CA GLY A 140 6.51 -24.16 9.11
C GLY A 140 5.19 -23.51 9.56
N ALA A 141 4.92 -22.31 9.05
CA ALA A 141 3.67 -21.58 9.28
C ALA A 141 2.50 -22.14 8.45
N LEU A 142 2.79 -22.81 7.34
CA LEU A 142 1.79 -23.39 6.45
C LEU A 142 1.02 -24.54 7.10
N ALA A 143 -0.29 -24.62 6.81
CA ALA A 143 -1.14 -25.69 7.29
C ALA A 143 -0.71 -27.04 6.70
N GLY A 144 -0.67 -28.07 7.54
CA GLY A 144 -0.40 -29.45 7.11
C GLY A 144 -1.50 -30.07 6.24
N SER A 145 -2.64 -29.40 6.06
CA SER A 145 -3.73 -29.79 5.16
C SER A 145 -3.49 -29.38 3.71
N LEU A 146 -2.54 -28.48 3.44
CA LEU A 146 -2.22 -28.06 2.08
C LEU A 146 -1.64 -29.23 1.27
N ILE A 147 -1.99 -29.27 0.00
CA ILE A 147 -1.57 -30.34 -0.92
C ILE A 147 -0.18 -29.99 -1.45
N PRO A 148 0.85 -30.83 -1.22
CA PRO A 148 2.19 -30.57 -1.73
C PRO A 148 2.23 -30.74 -3.25
N LEU A 149 2.86 -29.77 -3.90
CA LEU A 149 3.27 -29.80 -5.31
C LEU A 149 4.80 -29.94 -5.38
N ASP A 150 5.36 -29.77 -6.58
CA ASP A 150 6.81 -29.84 -6.80
C ASP A 150 7.52 -28.52 -6.41
N GLY A 151 8.79 -28.62 -6.00
CA GLY A 151 9.64 -27.46 -5.74
C GLY A 151 9.29 -26.68 -4.47
N GLY A 152 8.73 -27.32 -3.44
CA GLY A 152 8.37 -26.66 -2.18
C GLY A 152 7.10 -25.80 -2.25
N ILE A 153 6.32 -25.94 -3.33
CA ILE A 153 5.04 -25.27 -3.52
C ILE A 153 3.91 -26.15 -2.97
N TYR A 154 2.88 -25.53 -2.41
CA TYR A 154 1.66 -26.17 -1.93
C TYR A 154 0.42 -25.53 -2.55
N THR A 155 -0.75 -26.16 -2.41
CA THR A 155 -2.03 -25.62 -2.84
C THR A 155 -3.16 -25.92 -1.86
N ASP A 156 -4.14 -25.02 -1.76
CA ASP A 156 -5.35 -25.20 -0.94
C ASP A 156 -6.30 -26.23 -1.54
N ILE A 157 -6.42 -26.24 -2.86
CA ILE A 157 -7.23 -27.19 -3.63
C ILE A 157 -6.47 -27.74 -4.85
N ASP A 158 -6.86 -28.93 -5.30
CA ASP A 158 -6.35 -29.50 -6.56
C ASP A 158 -6.84 -28.69 -7.78
N GLY A 159 -6.03 -28.60 -8.83
CA GLY A 159 -6.43 -27.97 -10.09
C GLY A 159 -5.29 -27.26 -10.82
N GLU A 160 -5.58 -26.78 -12.03
CA GLU A 160 -4.67 -25.97 -12.84
C GLU A 160 -4.76 -24.48 -12.44
N ASP A 161 -3.66 -23.74 -12.66
CA ASP A 161 -3.61 -22.31 -12.35
C ASP A 161 -4.72 -21.53 -13.08
N GLY A 162 -5.42 -20.66 -12.36
CA GLY A 162 -6.46 -19.80 -12.91
C GLY A 162 -7.78 -20.51 -13.29
N VAL A 163 -7.87 -21.84 -13.16
CA VAL A 163 -9.08 -22.62 -13.50
C VAL A 163 -9.94 -22.83 -12.25
N PRO A 164 -11.19 -22.30 -12.22
CA PRO A 164 -12.12 -22.55 -11.11
C PRO A 164 -12.52 -24.02 -10.97
N ASP A 165 -12.53 -24.54 -9.75
CA ASP A 165 -13.21 -25.79 -9.36
C ASP A 165 -14.40 -25.48 -8.45
N PHE A 166 -15.60 -25.43 -9.04
CA PHE A 166 -16.81 -25.16 -8.27
C PHE A 166 -17.27 -26.30 -7.36
N THR A 167 -16.56 -27.43 -7.31
CA THR A 167 -16.87 -28.54 -6.41
C THR A 167 -16.09 -28.48 -5.09
N ALA A 168 -15.01 -27.70 -5.02
CA ALA A 168 -14.22 -27.53 -3.81
C ALA A 168 -14.96 -26.71 -2.74
N GLU A 169 -15.01 -27.22 -1.50
CA GLU A 169 -15.74 -26.58 -0.39
C GLU A 169 -14.86 -25.65 0.47
N ASP A 170 -13.53 -25.78 0.42
CA ASP A 170 -12.57 -25.10 1.31
C ASP A 170 -11.47 -24.32 0.55
N ALA A 171 -11.85 -23.62 -0.53
CA ALA A 171 -10.91 -22.80 -1.30
C ALA A 171 -10.76 -21.40 -0.70
N LEU A 172 -9.53 -20.88 -0.67
CA LEU A 172 -9.26 -19.51 -0.26
C LEU A 172 -9.88 -18.51 -1.24
N SER A 173 -9.72 -18.76 -2.53
CA SER A 173 -10.31 -17.92 -3.58
C SER A 173 -11.84 -18.07 -3.59
N GLN A 174 -12.56 -16.94 -3.61
CA GLN A 174 -14.03 -16.93 -3.72
C GLN A 174 -14.57 -17.60 -4.99
N VAL A 175 -13.82 -17.51 -6.09
CA VAL A 175 -14.17 -18.17 -7.35
C VAL A 175 -13.59 -19.59 -7.43
N ARG A 176 -13.17 -20.15 -6.28
CA ARG A 176 -12.64 -21.51 -6.12
C ARG A 176 -11.52 -21.87 -7.10
N ARG A 177 -10.61 -20.93 -7.36
CA ARG A 177 -9.37 -21.21 -8.08
C ARG A 177 -8.30 -21.71 -7.09
N PRO A 178 -7.41 -22.61 -7.51
CA PRO A 178 -6.28 -22.99 -6.68
C PRO A 178 -5.41 -21.78 -6.31
N THR A 179 -5.10 -21.66 -5.03
CA THR A 179 -4.11 -20.72 -4.50
C THR A 179 -2.83 -21.47 -4.21
N ARG A 180 -1.70 -20.97 -4.70
CA ARG A 180 -0.38 -21.55 -4.51
C ARG A 180 0.32 -20.90 -3.33
N PHE A 181 1.00 -21.71 -2.52
CA PHE A 181 1.70 -21.29 -1.32
C PHE A 181 3.16 -21.74 -1.36
N ALA A 182 4.07 -20.93 -0.85
CA ALA A 182 5.45 -21.32 -0.59
C ALA A 182 6.00 -20.60 0.64
N GLU A 183 7.00 -21.21 1.27
CA GLU A 183 7.75 -20.63 2.39
C GLU A 183 9.19 -20.35 1.97
N ASP A 184 9.72 -19.19 2.36
CA ASP A 184 11.16 -18.88 2.30
C ASP A 184 11.52 -17.88 3.41
N GLY A 185 12.62 -18.15 4.13
CA GLY A 185 13.17 -17.22 5.12
C GLY A 185 12.22 -16.76 6.23
N GLY A 186 11.20 -17.55 6.60
CA GLY A 186 10.17 -17.18 7.57
C GLY A 186 9.03 -16.31 7.03
N ALA A 187 8.98 -16.13 5.70
CA ALA A 187 7.88 -15.52 4.99
C ALA A 187 7.03 -16.58 4.27
N VAL A 188 5.75 -16.28 4.07
CA VAL A 188 4.82 -17.08 3.26
C VAL A 188 4.38 -16.27 2.05
N ALA A 189 4.62 -16.80 0.86
CA ALA A 189 4.11 -16.26 -0.39
C ALA A 189 2.84 -17.00 -0.83
N MET A 190 1.91 -16.24 -1.41
CA MET A 190 0.63 -16.70 -1.95
C MET A 190 0.46 -16.17 -3.36
N SER A 191 0.06 -17.03 -4.30
CA SER A 191 -0.18 -16.62 -5.69
C SER A 191 -1.29 -17.41 -6.34
N SER A 192 -1.96 -16.81 -7.32
CA SER A 192 -2.85 -17.54 -8.22
C SER A 192 -2.10 -18.32 -9.32
N GLN A 193 -0.78 -18.19 -9.40
CA GLN A 193 0.05 -18.79 -10.46
C GLN A 193 1.32 -19.46 -9.91
N THR A 194 1.56 -20.71 -10.33
CA THR A 194 2.75 -21.48 -9.99
C THR A 194 4.04 -20.85 -10.55
N PRO A 195 4.11 -20.33 -11.80
CA PRO A 195 5.32 -19.70 -12.33
C PRO A 195 5.81 -18.50 -11.50
N THR A 196 4.91 -17.63 -11.06
CA THR A 196 5.24 -16.45 -10.24
C THR A 196 5.85 -16.85 -8.90
N LEU A 197 5.30 -17.90 -8.28
CA LEU A 197 5.81 -18.39 -7.01
C LEU A 197 7.20 -19.03 -7.14
N ARG A 198 7.50 -19.68 -8.28
CA ARG A 198 8.85 -20.17 -8.59
C ARG A 198 9.83 -19.02 -8.79
N GLU A 199 9.43 -17.96 -9.50
CA GLU A 199 10.26 -16.77 -9.68
C GLU A 199 10.66 -16.14 -8.35
N TRP A 200 9.72 -16.09 -7.40
CA TRP A 200 9.99 -15.65 -6.03
C TRP A 200 10.99 -16.58 -5.30
N LEU A 201 10.75 -17.90 -5.30
CA LEU A 201 11.64 -18.88 -4.68
C LEU A 201 13.05 -18.91 -5.29
N ASP A 202 13.16 -18.64 -6.59
CA ASP A 202 14.44 -18.57 -7.30
C ASP A 202 15.22 -17.27 -6.99
N GLY A 203 14.58 -16.31 -6.29
CA GLY A 203 15.18 -15.02 -5.97
C GLY A 203 15.50 -14.20 -7.21
N ALA A 204 14.59 -14.19 -8.19
CA ALA A 204 14.73 -13.38 -9.40
C ALA A 204 14.68 -11.86 -9.08
N GLY A 205 14.76 -11.01 -10.12
CA GLY A 205 14.61 -9.57 -9.96
C GLY A 205 13.27 -9.19 -9.31
N THR A 206 13.21 -8.00 -8.72
CA THR A 206 12.10 -7.58 -7.86
C THR A 206 11.50 -6.26 -8.33
N LEU A 207 10.34 -5.89 -7.80
CA LEU A 207 9.75 -4.57 -8.05
C LEU A 207 10.53 -3.42 -7.43
N ALA A 208 11.46 -3.69 -6.51
CA ALA A 208 12.39 -2.67 -6.02
C ALA A 208 13.43 -2.26 -7.07
N ASP A 209 13.62 -3.04 -8.13
CA ASP A 209 14.53 -2.71 -9.24
C ASP A 209 13.91 -1.76 -10.27
N ASP A 210 12.60 -1.48 -10.16
CA ASP A 210 11.88 -0.55 -11.04
C ASP A 210 12.03 0.90 -10.57
N GLU A 211 12.65 1.77 -11.39
CA GLU A 211 13.01 3.15 -11.02
C GLU A 211 11.78 4.01 -10.68
N ALA A 212 10.72 3.87 -11.49
CA ALA A 212 9.31 4.00 -11.14
C ALA A 212 8.92 4.01 -9.66
N LEU A 213 8.81 2.77 -9.19
CA LEU A 213 8.37 2.37 -7.87
C LEU A 213 9.39 2.72 -6.80
N ALA A 214 10.69 2.59 -7.10
CA ALA A 214 11.77 2.90 -6.16
C ALA A 214 11.78 4.40 -5.76
N ASP A 215 11.56 5.30 -6.71
CA ASP A 215 11.49 6.74 -6.44
C ASP A 215 10.31 7.09 -5.52
N VAL A 216 9.13 6.51 -5.79
CA VAL A 216 7.92 6.71 -4.99
C VAL A 216 8.06 6.08 -3.61
N ALA A 217 8.59 4.86 -3.53
CA ALA A 217 8.85 4.16 -2.28
C ALA A 217 9.83 4.92 -1.40
N GLY A 218 10.95 5.38 -1.96
CA GLY A 218 11.93 6.16 -1.23
C GLY A 218 11.37 7.48 -0.68
N ALA A 219 10.43 8.11 -1.38
CA ALA A 219 9.74 9.30 -0.87
C ALA A 219 8.74 8.98 0.26
N LEU A 220 8.02 7.86 0.16
CA LEU A 220 7.13 7.38 1.23
C LEU A 220 7.92 6.97 2.49
N ASP A 221 9.08 6.32 2.31
CA ASP A 221 9.98 5.93 3.39
C ASP A 221 10.52 7.15 4.15
N ARG A 222 10.89 8.23 3.43
CA ARG A 222 11.34 9.49 4.03
C ARG A 222 10.31 10.14 4.95
N VAL A 223 9.03 9.93 4.71
CA VAL A 223 7.95 10.46 5.55
C VAL A 223 7.42 9.45 6.58
N GLY A 224 8.00 8.25 6.65
CA GLY A 224 7.72 7.25 7.68
C GLY A 224 6.28 6.74 7.64
N VAL A 225 5.78 6.41 6.45
CA VAL A 225 4.48 5.72 6.33
C VAL A 225 4.57 4.32 6.93
N VAL A 226 3.48 3.79 7.48
CA VAL A 226 3.40 2.40 8.00
C VAL A 226 2.56 1.49 7.11
N SER A 227 1.86 2.08 6.15
CA SER A 227 1.14 1.38 5.10
C SER A 227 1.15 2.21 3.83
N ALA A 228 1.10 1.54 2.69
CA ALA A 228 1.14 2.19 1.40
C ALA A 228 0.30 1.45 0.34
N LEU A 229 -0.09 2.22 -0.67
CA LEU A 229 -0.64 1.74 -1.93
C LEU A 229 0.08 2.43 -3.07
N LEU A 230 0.64 1.66 -4.01
CA LEU A 230 1.27 2.17 -5.23
C LEU A 230 0.48 1.71 -6.45
N THR A 231 0.30 2.57 -7.44
CA THR A 231 -0.42 2.23 -8.67
C THR A 231 0.05 3.09 -9.85
N ALA A 232 -0.13 2.56 -11.06
CA ALA A 232 -0.08 3.36 -12.27
C ALA A 232 -1.29 4.33 -12.32
N PRO A 233 -1.10 5.59 -12.75
CA PRO A 233 -2.20 6.52 -12.88
C PRO A 233 -3.12 6.09 -14.02
N ARG A 234 -4.43 6.23 -13.81
CA ARG A 234 -5.38 6.07 -14.90
C ARG A 234 -5.20 7.20 -15.89
N THR A 235 -5.16 6.89 -17.19
CA THR A 235 -5.20 7.90 -18.24
C THR A 235 -6.60 8.49 -18.32
N ALA A 236 -6.71 9.81 -18.28
CA ALA A 236 -7.98 10.52 -18.46
C ALA A 236 -7.85 11.59 -19.54
N ALA A 237 -8.98 11.96 -20.15
CA ALA A 237 -8.99 13.13 -21.03
C ALA A 237 -8.61 14.38 -20.22
N ALA A 238 -7.69 15.17 -20.77
CA ALA A 238 -7.24 16.42 -20.17
C ALA A 238 -8.45 17.25 -19.70
N SER A 239 -8.49 17.51 -18.40
CA SER A 239 -9.56 18.24 -17.73
C SER A 239 -9.00 19.51 -17.09
N PRO A 240 -9.78 20.60 -17.02
CA PRO A 240 -9.35 21.80 -16.30
C PRO A 240 -8.94 21.45 -14.87
N GLY A 241 -7.74 21.86 -14.48
CA GLY A 241 -7.20 21.63 -13.14
C GLY A 241 -6.21 20.46 -13.03
N MET A 242 -6.07 19.60 -14.05
CA MET A 242 -5.04 18.55 -14.04
C MET A 242 -3.62 19.15 -14.04
N PRO A 243 -2.62 18.45 -13.46
CA PRO A 243 -1.22 18.82 -13.62
C PRO A 243 -0.84 18.97 -15.10
N GLU A 244 -0.07 20.01 -15.43
CA GLU A 244 0.42 20.20 -16.81
C GLU A 244 1.46 19.14 -17.20
N THR A 245 2.17 18.60 -16.20
CA THR A 245 3.18 17.56 -16.37
C THR A 245 2.55 16.21 -16.10
N ALA A 246 2.70 15.27 -17.04
CA ALA A 246 2.29 13.89 -16.85
C ALA A 246 3.10 13.23 -15.73
N PHE A 247 2.45 12.33 -15.01
CA PHE A 247 3.05 11.47 -14.01
C PHE A 247 2.76 10.01 -14.37
N ASP A 248 3.64 9.10 -13.96
CA ASP A 248 3.59 7.69 -14.34
C ASP A 248 3.35 6.74 -13.15
N THR A 249 3.47 7.26 -11.93
CA THR A 249 3.36 6.47 -10.70
C THR A 249 2.77 7.33 -9.58
N ILE A 250 1.82 6.75 -8.85
CA ILE A 250 1.23 7.34 -7.64
C ILE A 250 1.48 6.41 -6.46
N GLY A 251 1.90 6.97 -5.34
CA GLY A 251 1.92 6.34 -4.02
C GLY A 251 0.96 7.05 -3.07
N LEU A 252 0.14 6.30 -2.35
CA LEU A 252 -0.57 6.74 -1.16
C LEU A 252 0.09 6.08 0.05
N GLY A 253 0.26 6.80 1.14
CA GLY A 253 0.69 6.19 2.40
C GLY A 253 0.09 6.85 3.62
N TRP A 254 0.01 6.09 4.71
CA TRP A 254 -0.66 6.50 5.94
C TRP A 254 0.28 6.34 7.13
N SER A 255 0.24 7.33 8.02
CA SER A 255 0.93 7.29 9.31
C SER A 255 0.41 8.39 10.23
N ALA A 256 0.17 8.06 11.50
CA ALA A 256 -0.18 8.97 12.57
C ALA A 256 -1.33 9.96 12.25
N GLY A 257 -2.42 9.47 11.64
CA GLY A 257 -3.57 10.30 11.28
C GLY A 257 -3.37 11.17 10.03
N LYS A 258 -2.24 11.04 9.35
CA LYS A 258 -1.92 11.75 8.10
C LYS A 258 -1.97 10.83 6.90
N VAL A 259 -2.16 11.45 5.75
CA VAL A 259 -2.06 10.81 4.44
C VAL A 259 -0.98 11.52 3.62
N TYR A 260 -0.18 10.74 2.92
CA TYR A 260 0.86 11.22 2.04
C TYR A 260 0.53 10.77 0.63
N VAL A 261 0.52 11.70 -0.32
CA VAL A 261 0.34 11.40 -1.74
C VAL A 261 1.63 11.74 -2.46
N VAL A 262 2.25 10.72 -3.02
CA VAL A 262 3.50 10.83 -3.76
C VAL A 262 3.21 10.65 -5.24
N TYR A 263 3.72 11.56 -6.05
CA TYR A 263 3.64 11.52 -7.51
C TYR A 263 5.05 11.46 -8.08
N ARG A 264 5.26 10.63 -9.09
CA ARG A 264 6.47 10.68 -9.93
C ARG A 264 6.12 11.27 -11.29
N PHE A 265 6.69 12.43 -11.59
CA PHE A 265 6.47 13.16 -12.84
C PHE A 265 7.57 12.88 -13.87
N ALA A 266 7.30 13.21 -15.12
CA ALA A 266 8.32 13.23 -16.17
C ALA A 266 9.36 14.37 -15.99
N ALA A 267 9.00 15.42 -15.22
CA ALA A 267 9.85 16.56 -14.90
C ALA A 267 9.44 17.16 -13.54
N ALA A 268 10.29 18.00 -12.95
CA ALA A 268 10.00 18.63 -11.66
C ALA A 268 8.68 19.43 -11.70
N PRO A 269 7.67 19.06 -10.89
CA PRO A 269 6.39 19.75 -10.87
C PRO A 269 6.47 21.08 -10.09
N ASP A 270 5.50 21.96 -10.32
CA ASP A 270 5.33 23.15 -9.50
C ASP A 270 4.56 22.81 -8.21
N ALA A 271 5.19 23.04 -7.06
CA ALA A 271 4.59 22.74 -5.76
C ALA A 271 3.31 23.54 -5.48
N GLY A 272 3.24 24.80 -5.96
CA GLY A 272 2.08 25.66 -5.78
C GLY A 272 0.89 25.20 -6.62
N GLN A 273 1.14 24.69 -7.83
CA GLN A 273 0.13 24.06 -8.66
C GLN A 273 -0.44 22.80 -7.99
N LEU A 274 0.40 21.95 -7.40
CA LEU A 274 -0.06 20.76 -6.69
C LEU A 274 -0.85 21.10 -5.42
N GLU A 275 -0.42 22.13 -4.69
CA GLU A 275 -1.18 22.62 -3.54
C GLU A 275 -2.57 23.15 -3.97
N ALA A 276 -2.63 23.96 -5.03
CA ALA A 276 -3.88 24.47 -5.57
C ALA A 276 -4.78 23.34 -6.09
N LEU A 277 -4.21 22.34 -6.76
CA LEU A 277 -4.93 21.14 -7.21
C LEU A 277 -5.66 20.47 -6.03
N TRP A 278 -4.96 20.23 -4.92
CA TRP A 278 -5.56 19.59 -3.74
C TRP A 278 -6.51 20.49 -2.94
N ARG A 279 -6.40 21.81 -3.05
CA ARG A 279 -7.32 22.74 -2.36
C ARG A 279 -8.58 23.01 -3.16
N ASP A 280 -8.44 23.24 -4.46
CA ASP A 280 -9.45 23.92 -5.28
C ASP A 280 -10.17 22.98 -6.26
N THR A 281 -9.71 21.74 -6.44
CA THR A 281 -10.36 20.80 -7.36
C THR A 281 -11.77 20.43 -6.88
N THR A 282 -12.72 20.51 -7.81
CA THR A 282 -14.06 19.96 -7.65
C THR A 282 -14.06 18.50 -8.08
N LEU A 283 -14.46 17.63 -7.16
CA LEU A 283 -14.62 16.20 -7.39
C LEU A 283 -15.78 15.93 -8.35
N LEU A 284 -15.84 14.72 -8.91
CA LEU A 284 -16.96 14.27 -9.75
C LEU A 284 -18.32 14.35 -9.04
N THR A 285 -18.33 14.30 -7.70
CA THR A 285 -19.53 14.46 -6.88
C THR A 285 -20.01 15.91 -6.76
N GLY A 286 -19.23 16.89 -7.22
CA GLY A 286 -19.49 18.33 -7.09
C GLY A 286 -18.97 18.96 -5.80
N ALA A 287 -18.51 18.17 -4.84
CA ALA A 287 -17.85 18.67 -3.63
C ALA A 287 -16.39 19.07 -3.93
N THR A 288 -15.83 19.98 -3.15
CA THR A 288 -14.42 20.36 -3.27
C THR A 288 -13.54 19.40 -2.48
N VAL A 289 -12.31 19.14 -2.94
CA VAL A 289 -11.35 18.27 -2.22
C VAL A 289 -11.12 18.76 -0.78
N SER A 290 -11.10 20.08 -0.58
CA SER A 290 -10.93 20.70 0.74
C SER A 290 -12.00 20.35 1.79
N GLU A 291 -13.16 19.84 1.37
CA GLU A 291 -14.21 19.34 2.27
C GLU A 291 -13.89 17.97 2.87
N PHE A 292 -12.86 17.29 2.35
CA PHE A 292 -12.45 15.95 2.75
C PHE A 292 -11.06 15.93 3.39
N VAL A 293 -10.13 16.72 2.85
CA VAL A 293 -8.73 16.77 3.29
C VAL A 293 -8.22 18.21 3.33
N LEU A 294 -7.25 18.46 4.20
CA LEU A 294 -6.53 19.72 4.34
C LEU A 294 -5.09 19.51 3.89
N VAL A 295 -4.60 20.43 3.05
CA VAL A 295 -3.20 20.42 2.62
C VAL A 295 -2.33 21.02 3.71
N ASP A 296 -1.48 20.18 4.32
CA ASP A 296 -0.49 20.58 5.32
C ASP A 296 0.78 21.12 4.65
N GLY A 297 1.13 20.58 3.48
CA GLY A 297 2.29 21.02 2.71
C GLY A 297 2.55 20.19 1.46
N VAL A 298 3.39 20.74 0.58
CA VAL A 298 3.88 20.06 -0.62
C VAL A 298 5.40 20.18 -0.65
N ALA A 299 6.07 19.04 -0.78
CA ALA A 299 7.52 18.95 -0.98
C ALA A 299 7.80 18.43 -2.39
N VAL A 300 8.82 18.96 -3.05
CA VAL A 300 9.28 18.51 -4.38
C VAL A 300 10.77 18.20 -4.31
N ASP A 301 11.15 17.00 -4.74
CA ASP A 301 12.52 16.51 -4.85
C ASP A 301 12.75 15.95 -6.25
N GLY A 302 13.43 16.71 -7.09
CA GLY A 302 13.56 16.38 -8.51
C GLY A 302 12.19 16.26 -9.18
N ASN A 303 11.91 15.09 -9.74
CA ASN A 303 10.65 14.77 -10.40
C ASN A 303 9.62 14.10 -9.46
N VAL A 304 9.92 13.94 -8.16
CA VAL A 304 9.01 13.38 -7.18
C VAL A 304 8.40 14.50 -6.34
N ALA A 305 7.08 14.48 -6.17
CA ALA A 305 6.40 15.38 -5.25
C ALA A 305 5.65 14.60 -4.17
N THR A 306 5.66 15.11 -2.96
CA THR A 306 4.94 14.57 -1.80
C THR A 306 3.99 15.62 -1.27
N VAL A 307 2.69 15.34 -1.29
CA VAL A 307 1.63 16.15 -0.70
C VAL A 307 1.29 15.54 0.66
N THR A 308 1.43 16.32 1.73
CA THR A 308 1.02 15.93 3.07
C THR A 308 -0.39 16.44 3.35
N LEU A 309 -1.26 15.52 3.74
CA LEU A 309 -2.68 15.77 3.97
C LEU A 309 -3.08 15.37 5.39
N SER A 310 -3.95 16.16 5.99
CA SER A 310 -4.73 15.79 7.16
C SER A 310 -6.21 15.64 6.78
N PRO A 311 -6.98 14.75 7.40
CA PRO A 311 -8.42 14.69 7.16
C PRO A 311 -9.08 16.01 7.62
N ALA A 312 -10.07 16.49 6.86
CA ALA A 312 -10.93 17.56 7.34
C ALA A 312 -11.80 17.07 8.51
N GLU A 313 -12.42 18.00 9.25
CA GLU A 313 -13.22 17.66 10.42
C GLU A 313 -14.32 16.62 10.11
N GLY A 314 -14.30 15.50 10.85
CA GLY A 314 -15.26 14.40 10.67
C GLY A 314 -15.04 13.54 9.42
N ARG A 315 -13.89 13.65 8.76
CA ARG A 315 -13.54 12.88 7.55
C ARG A 315 -12.53 11.78 7.86
N SER A 316 -12.51 10.74 7.03
CA SER A 316 -11.60 9.60 7.16
C SER A 316 -10.26 9.88 6.44
N VAL A 317 -9.16 9.34 6.99
CA VAL A 317 -7.85 9.30 6.32
C VAL A 317 -7.87 8.44 5.05
N GLY A 318 -8.93 7.66 4.81
CA GLY A 318 -9.15 6.93 3.57
C GLY A 318 -9.68 7.77 2.40
N ALA A 319 -9.94 9.07 2.58
CA ALA A 319 -10.51 9.90 1.51
C ALA A 319 -9.68 9.91 0.20
N PRO A 320 -8.33 10.04 0.22
CA PRO A 320 -7.52 9.95 -1.00
C PRO A 320 -7.61 8.60 -1.72
N LEU A 321 -7.77 7.49 -0.99
CA LEU A 321 -8.01 6.19 -1.62
C LEU A 321 -9.35 6.18 -2.36
N ASN A 322 -10.40 6.76 -1.78
CA ASN A 322 -11.69 6.85 -2.46
C ASN A 322 -11.59 7.69 -3.76
N PHE A 323 -10.81 8.77 -3.75
CA PHE A 323 -10.55 9.58 -4.94
C PHE A 323 -9.84 8.78 -6.04
N LEU A 324 -8.87 7.94 -5.65
CA LEU A 324 -8.17 7.06 -6.59
C LEU A 324 -9.15 6.08 -7.24
N MET A 325 -9.99 5.45 -6.41
CA MET A 325 -10.94 4.43 -6.86
C MET A 325 -12.03 5.01 -7.77
N SER A 326 -12.53 6.22 -7.48
CA SER A 326 -13.51 6.92 -8.34
C SER A 326 -12.88 7.56 -9.58
N GLY A 327 -11.55 7.59 -9.70
CA GLY A 327 -10.85 8.17 -10.84
C GLY A 327 -10.94 9.70 -10.87
N GLU A 328 -10.82 10.34 -9.71
CA GLU A 328 -10.85 11.80 -9.62
C GLU A 328 -9.68 12.46 -10.38
N PRO A 329 -9.87 13.65 -10.97
CA PRO A 329 -8.86 14.30 -11.83
C PRO A 329 -7.49 14.53 -11.19
N LEU A 330 -7.41 14.63 -9.86
CA LEU A 330 -6.17 14.83 -9.13
C LEU A 330 -5.27 13.58 -9.05
N LEU A 331 -5.77 12.42 -9.49
CA LEU A 331 -5.09 11.12 -9.46
C LEU A 331 -5.12 10.43 -10.84
N THR A 332 -5.42 11.18 -11.89
CA THR A 332 -5.35 10.72 -13.27
C THR A 332 -4.28 11.50 -14.02
N SER A 333 -3.56 10.82 -14.92
CA SER A 333 -2.56 11.48 -15.78
C SER A 333 -3.22 11.96 -17.07
N PRO A 334 -2.87 13.17 -17.57
CA PRO A 334 -3.31 13.67 -18.87
C PRO A 334 -2.75 12.86 -20.05
#